data_AF-A0A7S3PBM1-F1
#
_entry.id   AF-A0A7S3PBM1-F1
#
_cell.length_a   1.000
_cell.length_b   1.000
_cell.length_c   1.000
_cell.angle_alpha   90.00
_cell.angle_beta   90.00
_cell.angle_gamma   90.00
#
_symmetry.space_group_name_H-M   'P 1'
#
loop_
_entity.id
_entity.type
_entity.pdbx_description
1 polymer ?
#
loop_
_entity_poly.entity_id
_entity_poly.type
_entity_poly.pdbx_seq_one_letter_code
_entity_poly.pdbx_strand_id
1 'polypeptide(L)'
;RPLDGWILMFGVVRLGSCVCRCRVFVSLKSLSSMSCLDRNTDGGIMMILSPAKSLDLSPYKGSLETTLPECDMVKTLQVAKAMKKHNGLAKLLSASPNIAKTASEYWRNFRQDGHDVEDSKPCVYTFSGAAYQGLQINACSDDTVLYLQNNLRIIDPLYGALRPLDKIQAYRLEMATKGVFPNKDLKLNIFWKESVTASLAKDLKDRPNKIVLNVASDEYSSAVDDSGLPSGTVYVKVVFLDG
;
A
#
# COMPACT_ATOMS: atom_id res chain seq x y z
N ARG A 1 -11.15 -17.70 -28.09
CA ARG A 1 -11.07 -16.25 -27.80
C ARG A 1 -10.22 -16.12 -26.54
N PRO A 2 -9.02 -15.53 -26.59
CA PRO A 2 -8.05 -15.71 -25.52
C PRO A 2 -8.47 -14.95 -24.25
N LEU A 3 -8.06 -15.54 -23.13
CA LEU A 3 -8.42 -15.27 -21.75
C LEU A 3 -7.32 -14.40 -21.12
N ASP A 4 -7.58 -13.10 -20.99
CA ASP A 4 -6.65 -12.15 -20.38
C ASP A 4 -7.09 -11.79 -18.94
N GLY A 5 -6.12 -11.69 -18.01
CA GLY A 5 -6.34 -11.17 -16.64
C GLY A 5 -5.98 -12.10 -15.48
N TRP A 6 -4.85 -12.82 -15.56
CA TRP A 6 -4.34 -13.68 -14.49
C TRP A 6 -3.43 -12.88 -13.56
N ILE A 7 -3.59 -13.02 -12.24
CA ILE A 7 -2.60 -12.55 -11.26
C ILE A 7 -2.22 -13.75 -10.41
N LEU A 8 -1.03 -14.28 -10.67
CA LEU A 8 -0.50 -15.44 -9.98
C LEU A 8 0.38 -14.95 -8.82
N MET A 9 -0.04 -15.16 -7.59
CA MET A 9 0.80 -14.95 -6.40
C MET A 9 0.86 -16.29 -5.64
N PHE A 10 1.98 -16.99 -5.75
CA PHE A 10 2.19 -18.31 -5.12
C PHE A 10 2.41 -18.16 -3.62
N GLY A 11 1.48 -18.59 -2.77
CA GLY A 11 1.68 -18.56 -1.31
C GLY A 11 0.89 -19.59 -0.51
N VAL A 12 1.35 -19.83 0.72
CA VAL A 12 0.78 -20.75 1.69
C VAL A 12 0.25 -19.94 2.87
N VAL A 13 -1.06 -19.95 3.07
CA VAL A 13 -1.70 -19.26 4.21
C VAL A 13 -1.59 -20.12 5.47
N ARG A 14 -1.11 -19.50 6.56
CA ARG A 14 -1.03 -20.11 7.89
C ARG A 14 -2.10 -19.49 8.78
N LEU A 15 -3.06 -20.28 9.24
CA LEU A 15 -4.09 -19.88 10.21
C LEU A 15 -3.80 -20.60 11.54
N GLY A 16 -3.17 -19.89 12.49
CA GLY A 16 -2.82 -20.46 13.80
C GLY A 16 -1.83 -21.64 13.71
N SER A 17 -2.09 -22.71 14.46
CA SER A 17 -1.27 -23.94 14.52
C SER A 17 -1.56 -24.95 13.41
N CYS A 18 -2.56 -24.71 12.56
CA CYS A 18 -2.87 -25.56 11.42
C CYS A 18 -2.14 -25.09 10.16
N VAL A 19 -1.38 -25.99 9.54
CA VAL A 19 -0.82 -25.81 8.19
C VAL A 19 -1.79 -26.46 7.21
N CYS A 20 -2.62 -25.67 6.55
CA CYS A 20 -3.43 -26.13 5.44
C CYS A 20 -2.69 -25.80 4.13
N ARG A 21 -2.41 -26.81 3.30
CA ARG A 21 -1.98 -26.60 1.90
C ARG A 21 -3.18 -26.15 1.08
N CYS A 22 -3.60 -24.91 1.25
CA CYS A 22 -4.58 -24.28 0.37
C CYS A 22 -3.81 -23.48 -0.69
N ARG A 23 -4.08 -23.77 -1.98
CA ARG A 23 -3.74 -22.83 -3.05
C ARG A 23 -4.59 -21.59 -2.84
N VAL A 24 -3.98 -20.48 -2.44
CA VAL A 24 -4.69 -19.20 -2.33
C VAL A 24 -4.78 -18.62 -3.73
N PHE A 25 -5.80 -19.06 -4.47
CA PHE A 25 -6.24 -18.34 -5.65
C PHE A 25 -7.05 -17.13 -5.16
N VAL A 26 -6.46 -15.93 -5.19
CA VAL A 26 -7.29 -14.71 -5.19
C VAL A 26 -7.87 -14.59 -6.59
N SER A 27 -8.94 -15.36 -6.85
CA SER A 27 -9.71 -15.27 -8.08
C SER A 27 -10.77 -14.19 -7.91
N LEU A 28 -10.63 -13.08 -8.63
CA LEU A 28 -11.70 -12.09 -8.78
C LEU A 28 -12.86 -12.60 -9.68
N LYS A 29 -12.86 -13.87 -10.11
CA LYS A 29 -13.95 -14.49 -10.91
C LYS A 29 -14.54 -15.77 -10.33
N SER A 30 -14.21 -16.16 -9.09
CA SER A 30 -14.81 -17.33 -8.43
C SER A 30 -15.67 -16.95 -7.22
N LEU A 31 -16.69 -16.13 -7.46
CA LEU A 31 -17.91 -16.11 -6.65
C LEU A 31 -19.00 -17.01 -7.24
N SER A 32 -18.71 -17.82 -8.26
CA SER A 32 -19.72 -18.65 -8.94
C SER A 32 -19.60 -20.16 -8.72
N SER A 33 -18.61 -20.67 -7.96
CA SER A 33 -18.53 -22.12 -7.66
C SER A 33 -18.09 -22.47 -6.23
N MET A 34 -18.21 -21.53 -5.28
CA MET A 34 -18.24 -21.85 -3.84
C MET A 34 -19.68 -21.68 -3.37
N SER A 35 -20.41 -22.77 -3.18
CA SER A 35 -21.81 -22.78 -2.71
C SER A 35 -21.95 -22.43 -1.21
N CYS A 36 -21.00 -21.69 -0.64
CA CYS A 36 -20.97 -21.30 0.77
C CYS A 36 -20.37 -19.92 1.04
N LEU A 37 -20.02 -19.15 0.01
CA LEU A 37 -19.78 -17.71 0.13
C LEU A 37 -20.83 -17.01 -0.71
N ASP A 38 -21.81 -16.45 -0.01
CA ASP A 38 -22.90 -15.66 -0.57
C ASP A 38 -22.33 -14.58 -1.51
N ARG A 39 -22.94 -14.39 -2.69
CA ARG A 39 -22.46 -13.44 -3.71
C ARG A 39 -22.77 -11.98 -3.36
N ASN A 40 -22.86 -11.72 -2.06
CA ASN A 40 -23.19 -10.47 -1.42
C ASN A 40 -22.08 -10.00 -0.46
N THR A 41 -20.87 -10.59 -0.55
CA THR A 41 -19.70 -10.19 0.25
C THR A 41 -19.05 -8.92 -0.31
N ASP A 42 -19.77 -7.80 -0.30
CA ASP A 42 -19.17 -6.46 -0.16
C ASP A 42 -18.69 -6.20 1.28
N GLY A 43 -18.90 -7.17 2.17
CA GLY A 43 -18.73 -7.03 3.60
C GLY A 43 -17.43 -7.62 4.15
N GLY A 44 -16.45 -6.77 4.45
CA GLY A 44 -15.53 -7.03 5.58
C GLY A 44 -14.03 -7.08 5.33
N ILE A 45 -13.59 -7.41 4.11
CA ILE A 45 -12.16 -7.60 3.83
C ILE A 45 -11.50 -6.25 3.51
N MET A 46 -10.44 -5.94 4.26
CA MET A 46 -9.50 -4.85 3.99
C MET A 46 -8.13 -5.44 3.72
N MET A 47 -7.59 -5.23 2.53
CA MET A 47 -6.24 -5.64 2.17
C MET A 47 -5.25 -4.55 2.54
N ILE A 48 -4.07 -4.94 3.04
CA ILE A 48 -2.95 -4.02 3.18
C ILE A 48 -1.77 -4.50 2.34
N LEU A 49 -1.14 -3.57 1.62
CA LEU A 49 -0.04 -3.84 0.68
C LEU A 49 1.12 -2.86 0.89
N SER A 50 2.34 -3.30 0.61
CA SER A 50 3.52 -2.43 0.59
C SER A 50 3.57 -1.57 -0.70
N PRO A 51 4.12 -0.36 -0.68
CA PRO A 51 4.51 0.36 -1.89
C PRO A 51 5.65 -0.36 -2.61
N ALA A 52 5.95 0.07 -3.84
CA ALA A 52 7.11 -0.39 -4.59
C ALA A 52 8.21 0.67 -4.63
N LYS A 53 9.47 0.22 -4.75
CA LYS A 53 10.64 1.12 -4.84
C LYS A 53 10.77 1.83 -6.19
N SER A 54 10.24 1.23 -7.25
CA SER A 54 10.25 1.80 -8.59
C SER A 54 8.91 2.44 -8.87
N LEU A 55 8.93 3.53 -9.64
CA LEU A 55 7.74 4.29 -10.00
C LEU A 55 7.57 4.30 -11.51
N ASP A 56 6.33 4.14 -11.98
CA ASP A 56 5.91 4.47 -13.34
C ASP A 56 5.35 5.90 -13.35
N LEU A 57 6.14 6.81 -13.91
CA LEU A 57 5.80 8.23 -14.01
C LEU A 57 5.17 8.60 -15.37
N SER A 58 4.80 7.62 -16.18
CA SER A 58 4.02 7.90 -17.39
C SER A 58 2.66 8.51 -17.02
N PRO A 59 2.09 9.40 -17.86
CA PRO A 59 0.81 10.04 -17.58
C PRO A 59 -0.30 9.02 -17.26
N TYR A 60 -1.14 9.34 -16.29
CA TYR A 60 -2.35 8.56 -16.01
C TYR A 60 -3.30 8.64 -17.21
N LYS A 61 -3.80 7.48 -17.66
CA LYS A 61 -4.70 7.36 -18.83
C LYS A 61 -6.04 6.70 -18.50
N GLY A 62 -6.35 6.51 -17.22
CA GLY A 62 -7.62 5.91 -16.81
C GLY A 62 -8.79 6.91 -16.84
N SER A 63 -10.00 6.37 -16.83
CA SER A 63 -11.28 7.11 -16.88
C SER A 63 -11.83 7.50 -15.51
N LEU A 64 -11.29 6.94 -14.43
CA LEU A 64 -11.82 7.13 -13.09
C LEU A 64 -11.37 8.46 -12.47
N GLU A 65 -12.25 9.03 -11.65
CA GLU A 65 -11.91 10.17 -10.82
C GLU A 65 -10.84 9.78 -9.80
N THR A 66 -9.82 10.63 -9.67
CA THR A 66 -8.73 10.44 -8.71
C THR A 66 -9.08 11.06 -7.36
N THR A 67 -8.54 10.51 -6.28
CA THR A 67 -8.71 11.05 -4.93
C THR A 67 -7.43 11.73 -4.42
N LEU A 68 -7.53 12.41 -3.28
CA LEU A 68 -6.37 12.91 -2.54
C LEU A 68 -6.14 12.05 -1.29
N PRO A 69 -4.88 11.89 -0.83
CA PRO A 69 -4.57 11.19 0.41
C PRO A 69 -5.37 11.72 1.60
N GLU A 70 -6.06 10.83 2.32
CA GLU A 70 -6.66 11.13 3.64
C GLU A 70 -5.63 10.93 4.76
N CYS A 71 -4.46 11.57 4.64
CA CYS A 71 -3.34 11.38 5.56
C CYS A 71 -3.26 12.45 6.67
N ASP A 72 -2.46 12.17 7.70
CA ASP A 72 -2.00 13.21 8.62
C ASP A 72 -1.03 14.13 7.88
N MET A 73 -1.56 15.25 7.39
CA MET A 73 -0.81 16.24 6.63
C MET A 73 0.38 16.81 7.40
N VAL A 74 0.23 16.98 8.72
CA VAL A 74 1.31 17.53 9.55
C VAL A 74 2.47 16.54 9.58
N LYS A 75 2.19 15.25 9.83
CA LYS A 75 3.20 14.18 9.79
C LYS A 75 3.83 14.02 8.40
N THR A 76 3.02 14.06 7.34
CA THR A 76 3.49 13.98 5.95
C THR A 76 4.50 15.08 5.65
N LEU A 77 4.18 16.33 6.04
CA LEU A 77 5.07 17.47 5.85
C LEU A 77 6.32 17.40 6.74
N GLN A 78 6.24 16.81 7.94
CA GLN A 78 7.43 16.57 8.76
C GLN A 78 8.40 15.62 8.08
N VAL A 79 7.92 14.48 7.56
CA VAL A 79 8.74 13.53 6.80
C VAL A 79 9.32 14.19 5.54
N ALA A 80 8.49 14.88 4.75
CA ALA A 80 8.95 15.57 3.56
C ALA A 80 10.03 16.64 3.86
N LYS A 81 9.85 17.46 4.90
CA LYS A 81 10.84 18.45 5.34
C LYS A 81 12.15 17.79 5.76
N ALA A 82 12.08 16.67 6.47
CA ALA A 82 13.25 15.93 6.91
C ALA A 82 14.03 15.37 5.71
N MET A 83 13.34 14.75 4.75
CA MET A 83 13.94 14.22 3.53
C MET A 83 14.56 15.31 2.65
N LYS A 84 13.88 16.45 2.45
CA LYS A 84 14.40 17.58 1.66
C LYS A 84 15.66 18.20 2.25
N LYS A 85 15.83 18.17 3.58
CA LYS A 85 16.99 18.73 4.28
C LYS A 85 18.14 17.73 4.47
N HIS A 86 17.94 16.46 4.15
CA HIS A 86 18.90 15.43 4.49
C HIS A 86 20.13 15.48 3.55
N ASN A 87 21.32 15.68 4.13
CA ASN A 87 22.59 15.62 3.41
C ASN A 87 23.00 14.15 3.19
N GLY A 88 23.19 13.73 1.95
CA GLY A 88 23.67 12.36 1.64
C GLY A 88 22.57 11.31 1.52
N LEU A 89 21.56 11.57 0.68
CA LEU A 89 20.47 10.62 0.40
C LEU A 89 20.94 9.24 -0.06
N ALA A 90 22.09 9.14 -0.74
CA ALA A 90 22.65 7.85 -1.16
C ALA A 90 22.90 6.91 0.04
N LYS A 91 23.51 7.43 1.10
CA LYS A 91 23.77 6.67 2.33
C LYS A 91 22.49 6.39 3.09
N LEU A 92 21.59 7.38 3.18
CA LEU A 92 20.31 7.23 3.86
C LEU A 92 19.45 6.11 3.26
N LEU A 93 19.34 6.10 1.93
CA LEU A 93 18.49 5.16 1.19
C LEU A 93 19.22 3.85 0.83
N SER A 94 20.47 3.67 1.26
CA SER A 94 21.34 2.56 0.84
C SER A 94 21.32 2.33 -0.69
N ALA A 95 21.38 3.43 -1.45
CA ALA A 95 21.12 3.45 -2.88
C ALA A 95 22.37 3.73 -3.71
N SER A 96 22.41 3.24 -4.94
CA SER A 96 23.45 3.58 -5.91
C SER A 96 23.45 5.09 -6.22
N PRO A 97 24.56 5.67 -6.72
CA PRO A 97 24.62 7.09 -7.05
C PRO A 97 23.51 7.56 -8.00
N ASN A 98 23.16 6.74 -9.00
CA ASN A 98 22.09 7.07 -9.95
C ASN A 98 20.72 7.11 -9.26
N ILE A 99 20.39 6.11 -8.44
CA ILE A 99 19.12 6.07 -7.70
C ILE A 99 19.05 7.23 -6.70
N ALA A 100 20.16 7.53 -6.03
CA ALA A 100 20.23 8.63 -5.07
C ALA A 100 20.05 9.99 -5.75
N LYS A 101 20.61 10.17 -6.95
CA LYS A 101 20.40 11.37 -7.77
C LYS A 101 18.92 11.54 -8.11
N THR A 102 18.28 10.51 -8.66
CA THR A 102 16.84 10.53 -8.97
C THR A 102 15.98 10.80 -7.73
N ALA A 103 16.26 10.15 -6.61
CA ALA A 103 15.56 10.42 -5.35
C ALA A 103 15.75 11.86 -4.88
N SER A 104 16.95 12.43 -5.05
CA SER A 104 17.22 13.85 -4.73
C SER A 104 16.41 14.80 -5.61
N GLU A 105 16.26 14.48 -6.90
CA GLU A 105 15.42 15.25 -7.83
C GLU A 105 13.94 15.20 -7.43
N TYR A 106 13.44 14.01 -7.07
CA TYR A 106 12.09 13.85 -6.53
C TYR A 106 11.86 14.74 -5.29
N TRP A 107 12.73 14.66 -4.29
CA TRP A 107 12.57 15.46 -3.08
C TRP A 107 12.73 16.96 -3.32
N ARG A 108 13.62 17.37 -4.23
CA ARG A 108 13.78 18.78 -4.62
C ARG A 108 12.47 19.32 -5.21
N ASN A 109 11.87 18.55 -6.12
CA ASN A 109 10.64 18.92 -6.82
C ASN A 109 9.37 18.71 -5.98
N PHE A 110 9.47 17.94 -4.88
CA PHE A 110 8.33 17.67 -4.01
C PHE A 110 7.74 18.97 -3.45
N ARG A 111 6.47 19.22 -3.80
CA ARG A 111 5.68 20.38 -3.42
C ARG A 111 4.96 20.14 -2.10
N GLN A 112 5.12 21.07 -1.17
CA GLN A 112 4.57 20.98 0.19
C GLN A 112 3.21 21.69 0.35
N ASP A 113 2.79 22.44 -0.66
CA ASP A 113 1.58 23.26 -0.68
C ASP A 113 0.34 22.50 -1.18
N GLY A 114 0.48 21.23 -1.56
CA GLY A 114 -0.67 20.39 -1.92
C GLY A 114 -0.30 19.02 -2.51
N HIS A 115 -1.29 18.13 -2.57
CA HIS A 115 -1.18 16.83 -3.24
C HIS A 115 -1.74 16.85 -4.67
N ASP A 116 -2.52 17.88 -5.00
CA ASP A 116 -2.99 18.14 -6.35
C ASP A 116 -1.98 19.01 -7.09
N VAL A 117 -1.03 18.35 -7.75
CA VAL A 117 -0.03 18.99 -8.59
C VAL A 117 -0.06 18.29 -9.94
N GLU A 118 0.31 19.01 -10.99
CA GLU A 118 0.23 18.51 -12.39
C GLU A 118 0.92 17.14 -12.57
N ASP A 119 1.97 16.88 -11.81
CA ASP A 119 2.75 15.64 -11.87
C ASP A 119 2.30 14.56 -10.86
N SER A 120 1.20 14.75 -10.13
CA SER A 120 0.73 13.72 -9.20
C SER A 120 -0.15 12.67 -9.88
N LYS A 121 0.06 11.41 -9.50
CA LYS A 121 -0.54 10.23 -10.15
C LYS A 121 -1.13 9.29 -9.10
N PRO A 122 -2.30 8.68 -9.36
CA PRO A 122 -2.88 7.63 -8.53
C PRO A 122 -1.88 6.56 -8.11
N CYS A 123 -1.70 6.34 -6.81
CA CYS A 123 -0.59 5.55 -6.29
C CYS A 123 -0.55 4.10 -6.81
N VAL A 124 -1.71 3.46 -7.06
CA VAL A 124 -1.76 2.10 -7.62
C VAL A 124 -1.21 2.02 -9.05
N TYR A 125 -1.28 3.12 -9.81
CA TYR A 125 -0.72 3.25 -11.15
C TYR A 125 0.71 3.79 -11.14
N THR A 126 1.16 4.36 -10.02
CA THR A 126 2.50 4.93 -9.85
C THR A 126 3.48 3.86 -9.36
N PHE A 127 3.12 3.04 -8.37
CA PHE A 127 4.03 2.02 -7.86
C PHE A 127 4.23 0.90 -8.89
N SER A 128 5.51 0.58 -9.16
CA SER A 128 5.90 -0.44 -10.13
C SER A 128 6.89 -1.42 -9.50
N GLY A 129 6.52 -2.69 -9.45
CA GLY A 129 7.30 -3.77 -8.85
C GLY A 129 6.53 -5.08 -8.91
N ALA A 130 7.13 -6.19 -8.48
CA ALA A 130 6.56 -7.53 -8.66
C ALA A 130 5.09 -7.65 -8.20
N ALA A 131 4.74 -7.10 -7.03
CA ALA A 131 3.36 -7.12 -6.53
C ALA A 131 2.37 -6.32 -7.42
N TYR A 132 2.80 -5.17 -7.96
CA TYR A 132 1.98 -4.32 -8.83
C TYR A 132 1.93 -4.82 -10.28
N GLN A 133 3.00 -5.47 -10.75
CA GLN A 133 3.01 -6.22 -12.00
C GLN A 133 2.09 -7.44 -11.89
N GLY A 134 2.07 -8.09 -10.72
CA GLY A 134 1.04 -9.04 -10.35
C GLY A 134 -0.33 -8.40 -10.46
N LEU A 135 -0.57 -7.24 -9.83
CA LEU A 135 -1.88 -6.57 -9.84
C LEU A 135 -2.42 -6.26 -11.25
N GLN A 136 -1.56 -6.04 -12.25
CA GLN A 136 -1.92 -5.70 -13.63
C GLN A 136 -2.98 -4.60 -13.72
N ILE A 137 -2.83 -3.54 -12.93
CA ILE A 137 -3.88 -2.52 -12.75
C ILE A 137 -4.36 -1.90 -14.07
N ASN A 138 -3.47 -1.74 -15.06
CA ASN A 138 -3.80 -1.20 -16.38
C ASN A 138 -4.71 -2.12 -17.22
N ALA A 139 -4.84 -3.40 -16.84
CA ALA A 139 -5.73 -4.37 -17.48
C ALA A 139 -7.03 -4.60 -16.68
N CYS A 140 -7.16 -4.01 -15.49
CA CYS A 140 -8.37 -4.11 -14.68
C CYS A 140 -9.52 -3.29 -15.26
N SER A 141 -10.76 -3.73 -15.03
CA SER A 141 -11.93 -2.90 -15.28
C SER A 141 -12.06 -1.77 -14.24
N ASP A 142 -12.77 -0.71 -14.59
CA ASP A 142 -13.08 0.39 -13.67
C ASP A 142 -13.74 -0.11 -12.37
N ASP A 143 -14.69 -1.05 -12.46
CA ASP A 143 -15.30 -1.69 -11.28
C ASP A 143 -14.28 -2.39 -10.37
N THR A 144 -13.28 -3.03 -10.95
CA THR A 144 -12.21 -3.69 -10.19
C THR A 144 -11.34 -2.66 -9.48
N VAL A 145 -11.03 -1.55 -10.14
CA VAL A 145 -10.24 -0.46 -9.55
C VAL A 145 -11.02 0.21 -8.43
N LEU A 146 -12.34 0.43 -8.60
CA LEU A 146 -13.23 0.95 -7.55
C LEU A 146 -13.36 -0.03 -6.37
N TYR A 147 -13.41 -1.33 -6.63
CA TYR A 147 -13.36 -2.33 -5.58
C TYR A 147 -12.05 -2.22 -4.77
N LEU A 148 -10.91 -2.12 -5.44
CA LEU A 148 -9.61 -1.92 -4.77
C LEU A 148 -9.60 -0.59 -4.01
N GLN A 149 -10.13 0.48 -4.58
CA GLN A 149 -10.19 1.79 -3.93
C GLN A 149 -10.83 1.71 -2.54
N ASN A 150 -11.89 0.90 -2.44
CA ASN A 150 -12.61 0.68 -1.18
C ASN A 150 -11.96 -0.38 -0.29
N ASN A 151 -11.24 -1.36 -0.83
CA ASN A 151 -10.82 -2.56 -0.09
C ASN A 151 -9.31 -2.76 0.01
N LEU A 152 -8.48 -1.82 -0.47
CA LEU A 152 -7.03 -1.86 -0.39
C LEU A 152 -6.49 -0.59 0.26
N ARG A 153 -5.54 -0.76 1.19
CA ARG A 153 -4.68 0.30 1.69
C ARG A 153 -3.21 -0.01 1.40
N ILE A 154 -2.50 0.95 0.85
CA ILE A 154 -1.06 0.87 0.64
C ILE A 154 -0.39 1.57 1.82
N ILE A 155 0.33 0.81 2.65
CA ILE A 155 0.96 1.32 3.88
C ILE A 155 2.26 1.99 3.51
N ASP A 156 2.32 3.31 3.67
CA ASP A 156 3.29 4.16 3.02
C ASP A 156 4.15 4.95 4.02
N PRO A 157 5.48 5.13 3.79
CA PRO A 157 6.35 5.78 4.76
C PRO A 157 6.30 7.31 4.69
N LEU A 158 5.63 7.91 3.69
CA LEU A 158 5.42 9.35 3.57
C LEU A 158 3.99 9.76 3.90
N TYR A 159 3.01 8.98 3.47
CA TYR A 159 1.59 9.31 3.61
C TYR A 159 0.85 8.47 4.68
N GLY A 160 1.51 7.48 5.27
CA GLY A 160 0.91 6.58 6.25
C GLY A 160 0.07 5.49 5.58
N ALA A 161 -1.14 5.82 5.13
CA ALA A 161 -2.03 4.88 4.44
C ALA A 161 -2.67 5.56 3.23
N LEU A 162 -2.51 4.93 2.06
CA LEU A 162 -3.02 5.42 0.78
C LEU A 162 -4.11 4.50 0.25
N ARG A 163 -5.10 5.10 -0.41
CA ARG A 163 -6.05 4.38 -1.27
C ARG A 163 -5.52 4.34 -2.70
N PRO A 164 -5.83 3.29 -3.48
CA PRO A 164 -5.37 3.13 -4.86
C PRO A 164 -5.40 4.39 -5.76
N LEU A 165 -6.48 5.16 -5.74
CA LEU A 165 -6.70 6.35 -6.54
C LEU A 165 -6.18 7.64 -5.91
N ASP A 166 -5.57 7.58 -4.72
CA ASP A 166 -4.95 8.74 -4.09
C ASP A 166 -3.74 9.18 -4.92
N LYS A 167 -3.75 10.45 -5.35
CA LYS A 167 -2.65 11.04 -6.08
C LYS A 167 -1.43 11.25 -5.19
N ILE A 168 -0.29 10.72 -5.62
CA ILE A 168 1.01 10.92 -4.97
C ILE A 168 1.98 11.62 -5.92
N GLN A 169 2.89 12.40 -5.35
CA GLN A 169 4.04 12.91 -6.07
C GLN A 169 5.12 11.83 -6.15
N ALA A 170 6.08 11.96 -7.06
CA ALA A 170 7.24 11.07 -7.06
C ALA A 170 8.10 11.30 -5.80
N TYR A 171 8.48 10.22 -5.13
CA TYR A 171 9.46 10.21 -4.03
C TYR A 171 10.12 8.84 -3.94
N ARG A 172 11.17 8.77 -3.13
CA ARG A 172 11.73 7.49 -2.70
C ARG A 172 11.99 7.52 -1.21
N LEU A 173 11.29 6.66 -0.49
CA LEU A 173 11.44 6.41 0.94
C LEU A 173 10.95 5.00 1.22
N GLU A 174 11.69 4.26 2.04
CA GLU A 174 11.33 2.90 2.47
C GLU A 174 11.03 2.92 3.97
N MET A 175 10.10 2.10 4.44
CA MET A 175 9.70 2.11 5.86
C MET A 175 10.87 1.79 6.81
N ALA A 176 11.83 0.95 6.39
CA ALA A 176 13.01 0.63 7.18
C ALA A 176 14.11 1.71 7.18
N THR A 177 13.91 2.85 6.48
CA THR A 177 14.92 3.93 6.41
C THR A 177 15.18 4.51 7.79
N LYS A 178 16.44 4.46 8.25
CA LYS A 178 16.87 4.96 9.56
C LYS A 178 17.44 6.37 9.45
N GLY A 179 17.31 7.17 10.50
CA GLY A 179 17.90 8.52 10.52
C GLY A 179 17.17 9.54 9.64
N VAL A 180 15.90 9.28 9.31
CA VAL A 180 15.05 10.27 8.63
C VAL A 180 14.85 11.50 9.53
N PHE A 181 14.58 11.28 10.81
CA PHE A 181 14.34 12.34 11.78
C PHE A 181 15.62 12.74 12.54
N PRO A 182 15.68 13.97 13.11
CA PRO A 182 16.79 14.39 13.98
C PRO A 182 16.99 13.44 15.18
N ASN A 183 15.91 12.94 15.76
CA ASN A 183 15.96 11.83 16.70
C ASN A 183 16.20 10.52 15.92
N LYS A 184 17.42 10.00 16.00
CA LYS A 184 17.85 8.81 15.23
C LYS A 184 17.15 7.52 15.65
N ASP A 185 16.58 7.47 16.85
CA ASP A 185 15.88 6.30 17.37
C ASP A 185 14.41 6.25 16.92
N LEU A 186 13.87 7.39 16.47
CA LEU A 186 12.52 7.44 15.93
C LEU A 186 12.50 6.79 14.53
N LYS A 187 11.77 5.68 14.42
CA LYS A 187 11.57 4.93 13.18
C LYS A 187 10.26 5.31 12.52
N LEU A 188 10.22 5.27 11.18
CA LEU A 188 9.02 5.60 10.40
C LEU A 188 7.82 4.73 10.77
N ASN A 189 8.03 3.41 10.97
CA ASN A 189 6.93 2.50 11.33
C ASN A 189 6.28 2.89 12.66
N ILE A 190 7.06 3.29 13.66
CA ILE A 190 6.55 3.76 14.95
C ILE A 190 5.87 5.13 14.79
N PHE A 191 6.47 6.04 14.03
CA PHE A 191 5.92 7.38 13.76
C PHE A 191 4.52 7.33 13.12
N TRP A 192 4.32 6.39 12.18
CA TRP A 192 3.07 6.21 11.46
C TRP A 192 2.06 5.31 12.16
N LYS A 193 2.50 4.50 13.15
CA LYS A 193 1.71 3.41 13.75
C LYS A 193 0.31 3.82 14.16
N GLU A 194 0.20 4.89 14.93
CA GLU A 194 -1.09 5.40 15.44
C GLU A 194 -2.01 5.83 14.29
N SER A 195 -1.53 6.69 13.38
CA SER A 195 -2.33 7.24 12.27
C SER A 195 -2.77 6.18 11.26
N VAL A 196 -1.90 5.21 10.96
CA VAL A 196 -2.22 4.10 10.06
C VAL A 196 -3.27 3.20 10.68
N THR A 197 -3.09 2.86 11.97
CA THR A 197 -4.05 2.02 12.70
C THR A 197 -5.41 2.71 12.81
N ALA A 198 -5.44 4.00 13.11
CA ALA A 198 -6.67 4.77 13.17
C ALA A 198 -7.39 4.85 11.81
N SER A 199 -6.64 5.01 10.71
CA SER A 199 -7.17 4.99 9.35
C SER A 199 -7.83 3.65 9.03
N LEU A 200 -7.13 2.53 9.28
CA LEU A 200 -7.68 1.19 9.07
C LEU A 200 -8.89 0.92 9.98
N ALA A 201 -8.85 1.37 11.24
CA ALA A 201 -9.95 1.20 12.17
C ALA A 201 -11.20 1.98 11.70
N LYS A 202 -11.04 3.20 11.16
CA LYS A 202 -12.11 3.97 10.53
C LYS A 202 -12.73 3.20 9.37
N ASP A 203 -11.91 2.64 8.49
CA ASP A 203 -12.39 1.89 7.32
C ASP A 203 -13.14 0.60 7.67
N LEU A 204 -12.79 -0.02 8.80
CA LEU A 204 -13.38 -1.28 9.27
C LEU A 204 -14.61 -1.09 10.15
N LYS A 205 -14.80 0.08 10.77
CA LYS A 205 -15.75 0.31 11.87
C LYS A 205 -17.15 -0.26 11.61
N ASP A 206 -17.70 0.05 10.44
CA ASP A 206 -19.08 -0.27 10.06
C ASP A 206 -19.17 -1.48 9.11
N ARG A 207 -18.05 -2.17 8.86
CA ARG A 207 -18.05 -3.36 8.00
C ARG A 207 -18.52 -4.60 8.76
N PRO A 208 -19.40 -5.43 8.16
CA PRO A 208 -19.66 -6.77 8.67
C PRO A 208 -18.39 -7.63 8.47
N ASN A 209 -18.13 -8.58 9.37
CA ASN A 209 -17.01 -9.53 9.26
C ASN A 209 -15.64 -8.88 8.98
N LYS A 210 -15.14 -8.08 9.93
CA LYS A 210 -13.90 -7.30 9.82
C LYS A 210 -12.68 -8.22 9.65
N ILE A 211 -12.14 -8.30 8.44
CA ILE A 211 -10.94 -9.09 8.13
C ILE A 211 -9.90 -8.14 7.57
N VAL A 212 -8.70 -8.14 8.14
CA VAL A 212 -7.53 -7.51 7.51
C VAL A 212 -6.68 -8.58 6.87
N LEU A 213 -6.58 -8.55 5.54
CA LEU A 213 -5.70 -9.43 4.79
C LEU A 213 -4.36 -8.72 4.57
N ASN A 214 -3.36 -9.10 5.36
CA ASN A 214 -2.02 -8.56 5.26
C ASN A 214 -1.22 -9.28 4.16
N VAL A 215 -1.04 -8.58 3.04
CA VAL A 215 -0.13 -8.96 1.93
C VAL A 215 1.08 -8.03 1.85
N ALA A 216 1.26 -7.13 2.82
CA ALA A 216 2.42 -6.28 2.93
C ALA A 216 3.61 -7.04 3.55
N SER A 217 4.82 -6.59 3.24
CA SER A 217 6.03 -7.08 3.91
C SER A 217 6.08 -6.59 5.36
N ASP A 218 6.83 -7.33 6.19
CA ASP A 218 6.91 -7.09 7.64
C ASP A 218 7.37 -5.68 8.00
N GLU A 219 8.21 -5.05 7.16
CA GLU A 219 8.65 -3.68 7.40
C GLU A 219 7.48 -2.70 7.38
N TYR A 220 6.54 -2.84 6.44
CA TYR A 220 5.38 -1.95 6.30
C TYR A 220 4.26 -2.36 7.24
N SER A 221 3.94 -3.64 7.34
CA SER A 221 2.87 -4.10 8.25
C SER A 221 3.19 -3.85 9.72
N SER A 222 4.48 -3.66 10.09
CA SER A 222 4.86 -3.25 11.44
C SER A 222 4.38 -1.85 11.85
N ALA A 223 3.94 -1.04 10.88
CA ALA A 223 3.27 0.24 11.11
C ALA A 223 1.75 0.09 11.38
N VAL A 224 1.24 -1.15 11.47
CA VAL A 224 -0.13 -1.43 11.90
C VAL A 224 -0.07 -2.03 13.30
N ASP A 225 -0.91 -1.54 14.20
CA ASP A 225 -1.16 -2.13 15.50
C ASP A 225 -2.50 -2.89 15.44
N ASP A 226 -2.42 -4.22 15.38
CA ASP A 226 -3.59 -5.09 15.28
C ASP A 226 -4.50 -5.00 16.51
N SER A 227 -3.93 -4.71 17.69
CA SER A 227 -4.68 -4.51 18.93
C SER A 227 -5.51 -3.22 18.94
N GLY A 228 -5.16 -2.25 18.10
CA GLY A 228 -5.89 -0.99 17.93
C GLY A 228 -7.04 -1.06 16.91
N LEU A 229 -7.26 -2.21 16.27
CA LEU A 229 -8.35 -2.40 15.32
C LEU A 229 -9.68 -2.66 16.04
N PRO A 230 -10.84 -2.43 15.37
CA PRO A 230 -12.13 -2.63 16.02
C PRO A 230 -12.31 -4.07 16.50
N SER A 231 -13.06 -4.25 17.59
CA SER A 231 -13.29 -5.57 18.18
C SER A 231 -13.88 -6.56 17.16
N GLY A 232 -13.41 -7.81 17.24
CA GLY A 232 -13.76 -8.89 16.31
C GLY A 232 -13.01 -8.84 14.97
N THR A 233 -12.05 -7.93 14.79
CA THR A 233 -11.21 -7.92 13.59
C THR A 233 -10.29 -9.14 13.55
N VAL A 234 -10.34 -9.89 12.46
CA VAL A 234 -9.43 -11.01 12.19
C VAL A 234 -8.29 -10.51 11.32
N TYR A 235 -7.07 -10.51 11.85
CA TYR A 235 -5.87 -10.11 11.12
C TYR A 235 -5.16 -11.34 10.54
N VAL A 236 -5.17 -11.47 9.22
CA VAL A 236 -4.63 -12.63 8.49
C VAL A 236 -3.36 -12.24 7.76
N LYS A 237 -2.20 -12.77 8.20
CA LYS A 237 -0.92 -12.62 7.49
C LYS A 237 -0.80 -13.66 6.38
N VAL A 238 -0.65 -13.20 5.14
CA VAL A 238 -0.34 -14.06 4.00
C VAL A 238 1.17 -14.26 3.93
N VAL A 239 1.60 -15.52 3.83
CA VAL A 239 3.01 -15.88 3.67
C VAL A 239 3.19 -16.54 2.30
N PHE A 240 4.03 -15.95 1.47
CA PHE A 240 4.43 -16.57 0.21
C PHE A 240 5.61 -17.50 0.53
N LEU A 241 5.43 -18.81 0.38
CA LEU A 241 6.52 -19.77 0.51
C LEU A 241 7.08 -19.95 -0.89
N ASP A 242 8.38 -19.66 -1.04
CA ASP A 242 9.10 -19.95 -2.28
C ASP A 242 8.99 -21.46 -2.56
N GLY A 243 8.51 -21.79 -3.77
CA GLY A 243 8.36 -23.16 -4.26
C GLY A 243 9.65 -23.72 -4.82
#